data_AF-A0A6A7RY60-F1
#
_entry.id   AF-A0A6A7RY60-F1
#
_cell.length_a   1.000
_cell.length_b   1.000
_cell.length_c   1.000
_cell.angle_alpha   90.00
_cell.angle_beta   90.00
_cell.angle_gamma   90.00
#
_symmetry.space_group_name_H-M   'P 1'
#
loop_
_entity.id
_entity.type
_entity.pdbx_description
1 polymer ?
#
loop_
_entity_poly.entity_id
_entity_poly.type
_entity_poly.pdbx_seq_one_letter_code
_entity_poly.pdbx_strand_id
1 'polypeptide(L)'
;MGAYWFHVYLFIFIVILWALEKKFPKAMAQAEESLLVVVITSIMLVSFFQVIARYGFNTGWSGALEFNTTAFSWLIILGMGYGLRTSLHLGVDIIIKAVPAPMTKTLSLIGAACCLLYGLVLLDSSWVALFGVDTRGGAIDYWLKMYKI
;
A
#
# COMPACT_ATOMS: atom_id res chain seq x y z
N MET A 1 -18.51 -0.86 25.83
CA MET A 1 -17.87 -2.20 25.91
C MET A 1 -18.33 -3.07 24.74
N GLY A 2 -17.72 -2.97 23.56
CA GLY A 2 -18.23 -3.71 22.39
C GLY A 2 -17.40 -3.70 21.09
N ALA A 3 -16.15 -3.23 21.08
CA ALA A 3 -15.34 -3.11 19.85
C ALA A 3 -14.09 -4.03 19.80
N TYR A 4 -13.78 -4.75 20.87
CA TYR A 4 -12.58 -5.60 20.95
C TYR A 4 -12.72 -6.89 20.14
N TRP A 5 -13.95 -7.35 19.88
CA TRP A 5 -14.22 -8.57 19.11
C TRP A 5 -13.61 -8.52 17.70
N PHE A 6 -13.70 -7.37 17.03
CA PHE A 6 -13.07 -7.17 15.71
C PHE A 6 -11.55 -7.34 15.76
N HIS A 7 -10.91 -6.83 16.82
CA HIS A 7 -9.46 -6.94 17.00
C HIS A 7 -9.04 -8.39 17.28
N VAL A 8 -9.87 -9.15 18.00
CA VAL A 8 -9.65 -10.59 18.23
C VAL A 8 -9.76 -11.38 16.93
N TYR A 9 -10.76 -11.09 16.09
CA TYR A 9 -10.89 -11.75 14.77
C TYR A 9 -9.70 -11.44 13.86
N LEU A 10 -9.25 -10.19 13.80
CA LEU A 10 -8.06 -9.81 13.04
C LEU A 10 -6.81 -10.53 13.55
N PHE A 11 -6.63 -10.61 14.87
CA PHE A 11 -5.48 -11.30 15.44
C PHE A 11 -5.48 -12.79 15.08
N ILE A 12 -6.63 -13.46 15.21
CA ILE A 12 -6.79 -14.87 14.81
C ILE A 12 -6.49 -15.04 13.32
N PHE A 13 -7.01 -14.15 12.47
CA PHE A 13 -6.76 -14.17 11.03
C PHE A 13 -5.26 -14.04 10.70
N ILE A 14 -4.55 -13.10 11.35
CA ILE A 14 -3.11 -12.92 11.19
C ILE A 14 -2.34 -14.18 11.62
N VAL A 15 -2.71 -14.78 12.75
CA VAL A 15 -2.06 -16.01 13.24
C VAL A 15 -2.28 -17.17 12.27
N ILE A 16 -3.47 -17.29 11.69
CA ILE A 16 -3.77 -18.30 10.67
C ILE A 16 -2.92 -18.08 9.42
N LEU A 17 -2.85 -16.84 8.91
CA LEU A 17 -2.02 -16.51 7.75
C LEU A 17 -0.55 -16.83 8.01
N TRP A 18 -0.03 -16.46 9.17
CA TRP A 18 1.34 -16.76 9.57
C TRP A 18 1.62 -18.28 9.63
N ALA A 19 0.69 -19.06 10.20
CA ALA A 19 0.81 -20.51 10.26
C ALA A 19 0.77 -21.14 8.86
N LEU A 20 -0.09 -20.63 7.97
CA LEU A 20 -0.21 -21.06 6.58
C LEU A 20 1.05 -20.73 5.77
N GLU A 21 1.62 -19.54 5.94
CA GLU A 21 2.87 -19.12 5.32
C GLU A 21 4.02 -20.05 5.72
N LYS A 22 4.13 -20.36 7.02
CA LYS A 22 5.18 -21.25 7.53
C LYS A 22 5.03 -22.68 7.03
N LYS A 23 3.80 -23.16 6.87
CA LYS A 23 3.50 -24.55 6.47
C LYS A 23 3.54 -24.75 4.95
N PHE A 24 3.13 -23.76 4.16
CA PHE A 24 3.01 -23.82 2.70
C PHE A 24 3.51 -22.54 2.01
N PRO A 25 4.81 -22.22 2.09
CA PRO A 25 5.34 -20.95 1.59
C PRO A 25 5.16 -20.79 0.07
N LYS A 26 5.31 -21.86 -0.69
CA LYS A 26 5.14 -21.83 -2.16
C LYS A 26 3.70 -21.56 -2.58
N ALA A 27 2.73 -22.16 -1.89
CA ALA A 27 1.32 -22.00 -2.20
C ALA A 27 0.84 -20.59 -1.86
N MET A 28 1.27 -20.04 -0.72
CA MET A 28 0.95 -18.66 -0.34
C MET A 28 1.55 -17.64 -1.33
N ALA A 29 2.81 -17.85 -1.75
CA ALA A 29 3.43 -16.98 -2.74
C ALA A 29 2.69 -16.96 -4.09
N GLN A 30 2.28 -18.14 -4.59
CA GLN A 30 1.49 -18.26 -5.81
C GLN A 30 0.10 -17.67 -5.67
N ALA A 31 -0.53 -17.81 -4.49
CA ALA A 31 -1.83 -17.25 -4.21
C ALA A 31 -1.79 -15.71 -4.21
N GLU A 32 -0.79 -15.11 -3.57
CA GLU A 32 -0.57 -13.66 -3.58
C GLU A 32 -0.34 -13.13 -5.00
N GLU A 33 0.53 -13.77 -5.78
CA GLU A 33 0.80 -13.38 -7.17
C GLU A 33 -0.46 -13.51 -8.04
N SER A 34 -1.19 -14.61 -7.92
CA SER A 34 -2.45 -14.83 -8.62
C SER A 34 -3.49 -13.79 -8.23
N LEU A 35 -3.58 -13.42 -6.96
CA LEU A 35 -4.51 -12.41 -6.46
C LEU A 35 -4.15 -11.03 -7.02
N LEU A 36 -2.86 -10.66 -7.06
CA LEU A 36 -2.41 -9.43 -7.70
C LEU A 36 -2.79 -9.36 -9.18
N VAL A 37 -2.56 -10.46 -9.92
CA VAL A 37 -2.94 -10.58 -11.33
C VAL A 37 -4.46 -10.44 -11.49
N VAL A 38 -5.26 -11.10 -10.66
CA VAL A 38 -6.72 -11.00 -10.71
C VAL A 38 -7.19 -9.57 -10.45
N VAL A 39 -6.63 -8.88 -9.45
CA VAL A 39 -7.02 -7.51 -9.13
C VAL A 39 -6.66 -6.56 -10.28
N ILE A 40 -5.43 -6.59 -10.79
CA ILE A 40 -5.02 -5.68 -11.88
C ILE A 40 -5.80 -5.97 -13.18
N THR A 41 -6.03 -7.25 -13.51
CA THR A 41 -6.84 -7.63 -14.66
C THR A 41 -8.30 -7.19 -14.49
N SER A 42 -8.86 -7.28 -13.28
CA SER A 42 -10.23 -6.81 -13.03
C SER A 42 -10.38 -5.30 -13.26
N ILE A 43 -9.42 -4.49 -12.77
CA ILE A 43 -9.40 -3.03 -12.99
C ILE A 43 -9.28 -2.72 -14.49
N MET A 44 -8.41 -3.45 -15.20
CA MET A 44 -8.24 -3.28 -16.64
C MET A 44 -9.55 -3.56 -17.39
N LEU A 45 -10.19 -4.70 -17.13
CA LEU A 45 -11.44 -5.08 -17.80
C LEU A 45 -12.55 -4.09 -17.51
N VAL A 46 -12.78 -3.73 -16.24
CA VAL A 46 -13.81 -2.76 -15.86
C VAL A 46 -13.56 -1.41 -16.52
N SER A 47 -12.32 -0.91 -16.49
CA SER A 47 -11.97 0.36 -17.14
C SER A 47 -12.19 0.32 -18.65
N PHE A 48 -11.82 -0.77 -19.31
CA PHE A 48 -11.98 -0.94 -20.74
C PHE A 48 -13.46 -0.98 -21.15
N PHE A 49 -14.26 -1.83 -20.49
CA PHE A 49 -15.70 -1.91 -20.76
C PHE A 49 -16.41 -0.61 -20.43
N GLN A 50 -15.98 0.11 -19.39
CA GLN A 50 -16.55 1.40 -19.04
C GLN A 50 -16.36 2.45 -20.14
N VAL A 51 -15.21 2.45 -20.83
CA VAL A 51 -14.96 3.33 -21.99
C VAL A 51 -15.91 2.94 -23.14
N ILE A 52 -16.05 1.65 -23.45
CA ILE A 52 -16.97 1.19 -24.51
C ILE A 52 -18.41 1.55 -24.20
N ALA A 53 -18.87 1.30 -22.97
CA ALA A 53 -20.23 1.64 -22.55
C ALA A 53 -20.48 3.14 -22.74
N ARG A 54 -19.55 3.97 -22.27
CA ARG A 54 -19.71 5.42 -22.26
C ARG A 54 -19.68 6.04 -23.64
N TYR A 55 -18.74 5.63 -24.49
CA TYR A 55 -18.56 6.24 -25.81
C TYR A 55 -19.32 5.51 -26.92
N GLY A 56 -19.55 4.20 -26.79
CA GLY A 56 -20.24 3.38 -27.78
C GLY A 56 -21.75 3.30 -27.57
N PHE A 57 -22.19 3.16 -26.31
CA PHE A 57 -23.61 2.98 -25.97
C PHE A 57 -24.22 4.19 -25.25
N ASN A 58 -23.43 5.24 -25.01
CA ASN A 58 -23.82 6.41 -24.23
C ASN A 58 -24.43 6.04 -22.85
N THR A 59 -23.99 4.91 -22.29
CA THR A 59 -24.42 4.37 -20.99
C THR A 59 -23.18 4.06 -20.15
N GLY A 60 -23.32 3.76 -18.87
CA GLY A 60 -22.14 3.46 -18.05
C GLY A 60 -22.50 2.81 -16.74
N TRP A 61 -21.56 2.09 -16.17
CA TRP A 61 -21.70 1.56 -14.82
C TRP A 61 -21.34 2.65 -13.82
N SER A 62 -22.31 3.07 -13.00
CA SER A 62 -22.13 4.11 -11.98
C SER A 62 -21.06 3.73 -10.94
N GLY A 63 -20.95 2.44 -10.62
CA GLY A 63 -19.98 1.91 -9.66
C GLY A 63 -18.58 1.67 -10.22
N ALA A 64 -18.32 1.90 -11.52
CA ALA A 64 -17.02 1.57 -12.11
C ALA A 64 -15.86 2.37 -11.50
N LEU A 65 -16.09 3.64 -11.17
CA LEU A 65 -15.08 4.49 -10.54
C LEU A 65 -14.77 4.01 -9.11
N GLU A 66 -15.80 3.79 -8.30
CA GLU A 66 -15.66 3.32 -6.93
C GLU A 66 -15.00 1.94 -6.86
N PHE A 67 -15.38 1.02 -7.76
CA PHE A 67 -14.76 -0.30 -7.89
C PHE A 67 -13.27 -0.16 -8.22
N ASN A 68 -12.92 0.60 -9.26
CA ASN A 68 -11.53 0.75 -9.68
C ASN A 68 -10.67 1.40 -8.59
N THR A 69 -11.15 2.47 -7.95
CA THR A 69 -10.40 3.14 -6.87
C THR A 69 -10.24 2.23 -5.65
N THR A 70 -11.28 1.46 -5.29
CA THR A 70 -11.22 0.51 -4.18
C THR A 70 -10.28 -0.66 -4.50
N ALA A 71 -10.42 -1.27 -5.67
CA ALA A 71 -9.56 -2.37 -6.13
C ALA A 71 -8.10 -1.92 -6.26
N PHE A 72 -7.84 -0.70 -6.73
CA PHE A 72 -6.50 -0.13 -6.79
C PHE A 72 -5.90 0.09 -5.40
N SER A 73 -6.71 0.51 -4.42
CA SER A 73 -6.26 0.61 -3.03
C SER A 73 -5.82 -0.74 -2.46
N TRP A 74 -6.58 -1.80 -2.73
CA TRP A 74 -6.20 -3.18 -2.38
C TRP A 74 -4.93 -3.62 -3.11
N LEU A 75 -4.81 -3.30 -4.40
CA LEU A 75 -3.61 -3.61 -5.20
C LEU A 75 -2.35 -3.00 -4.60
N ILE A 76 -2.40 -1.77 -4.09
CA ILE A 76 -1.25 -1.12 -3.44
C ILE A 76 -0.84 -1.89 -2.17
N ILE A 77 -1.80 -2.22 -1.30
CA ILE A 77 -1.52 -2.91 -0.03
C ILE A 77 -0.91 -4.29 -0.28
N LEU A 78 -1.52 -5.07 -1.18
CA LEU A 78 -1.06 -6.40 -1.55
C LEU A 78 0.28 -6.34 -2.31
N GLY A 79 0.42 -5.36 -3.21
CA GLY A 79 1.60 -5.16 -4.04
C GLY A 79 2.83 -4.78 -3.22
N MET A 80 2.65 -4.06 -2.10
CA MET A 80 3.73 -3.73 -1.18
C MET A 80 4.35 -4.99 -0.56
N GLY A 81 3.53 -5.95 -0.13
CA GLY A 81 4.02 -7.23 0.41
C GLY A 81 4.83 -8.02 -0.62
N TYR A 82 4.31 -8.12 -1.85
CA TYR A 82 5.00 -8.78 -2.96
C TYR A 82 6.31 -8.07 -3.36
N GLY A 83 6.30 -6.72 -3.38
CA GLY A 83 7.45 -5.89 -3.72
C GLY A 83 8.62 -6.04 -2.74
N LEU A 84 8.31 -6.20 -1.44
CA LEU A 84 9.31 -6.48 -0.40
C LEU A 84 9.95 -7.85 -0.60
N ARG A 85 9.17 -8.89 -0.92
CA ARG A 85 9.70 -10.26 -1.12
C ARG A 85 10.61 -10.35 -2.34
N THR A 86 10.27 -9.63 -3.40
CA THR A 86 11.00 -9.70 -4.68
C THR A 86 12.15 -8.68 -4.74
N SER A 87 12.40 -7.93 -3.67
CA SER A 87 13.43 -6.87 -3.59
C SER A 87 13.38 -5.92 -4.80
N LEU A 88 12.16 -5.57 -5.23
CA LEU A 88 11.93 -4.86 -6.49
C LEU A 88 12.21 -3.35 -6.40
N HIS A 89 12.54 -2.86 -5.19
CA HIS A 89 13.05 -1.50 -4.95
C HIS A 89 14.49 -1.37 -5.50
N LEU A 90 14.61 -1.40 -6.82
CA LEU A 90 15.84 -1.26 -7.61
C LEU A 90 16.47 0.14 -7.52
N GLY A 91 15.78 1.11 -6.92
CA GLY A 91 16.23 2.49 -6.84
C GLY A 91 16.98 2.76 -5.54
N VAL A 92 18.31 2.80 -5.62
CA VAL A 92 19.33 3.43 -4.73
C VAL A 92 20.59 2.57 -4.68
N ASP A 93 20.49 1.29 -5.03
CA ASP A 93 21.60 0.35 -4.95
C ASP A 93 22.77 0.72 -5.89
N ILE A 94 22.47 1.32 -7.06
CA ILE A 94 23.49 1.79 -8.03
C ILE A 94 24.32 2.93 -7.44
N ILE A 95 23.70 3.90 -6.76
CA ILE A 95 24.39 5.06 -6.18
C ILE A 95 25.23 4.61 -4.97
N ILE A 96 24.68 3.75 -4.13
CA ILE A 96 25.38 3.17 -2.98
C ILE A 96 26.61 2.37 -3.45
N LYS A 97 26.48 1.60 -4.54
CA LYS A 97 27.59 0.82 -5.12
C LYS A 97 28.65 1.66 -5.83
N ALA A 98 28.33 2.89 -6.25
CA ALA A 98 29.27 3.80 -6.92
C ALA A 98 30.11 4.65 -5.96
N VAL A 99 29.81 4.62 -4.65
CA VAL A 99 30.41 5.49 -3.63
C VAL A 99 31.40 4.70 -2.75
N PRO A 100 32.54 5.28 -2.32
CA PRO A 100 33.53 4.60 -1.49
C PRO A 100 32.97 4.14 -0.13
N ALA A 101 33.45 2.99 0.35
CA ALA A 101 32.98 2.24 1.54
C ALA A 101 32.64 3.08 2.80
N PRO A 102 33.41 4.11 3.21
CA PRO A 102 33.04 4.91 4.38
C PRO A 102 31.82 5.82 4.14
N MET A 103 31.64 6.33 2.92
CA MET A 103 30.53 7.21 2.57
C MET A 103 29.22 6.44 2.37
N THR A 104 29.31 5.15 2.03
CA THR A 104 28.17 4.24 1.86
C THR A 104 27.32 4.13 3.12
N LYS A 105 27.95 4.05 4.30
CA LYS A 105 27.28 3.96 5.60
C LYS A 105 26.55 5.26 5.97
N THR A 106 27.16 6.40 5.69
CA THR A 106 26.54 7.71 5.93
C THR A 106 25.36 7.92 5.00
N LEU A 107 25.51 7.58 3.71
CA LEU A 107 24.46 7.71 2.72
C LEU A 107 23.27 6.79 3.01
N SER A 108 23.52 5.54 3.45
CA SER A 108 22.43 4.63 3.84
C SER A 108 21.71 5.10 5.10
N LEU A 109 22.43 5.67 6.08
CA LEU A 109 21.82 6.26 7.27
C LEU A 109 20.96 7.48 6.93
N ILE A 110 21.44 8.35 6.04
CA ILE A 110 20.65 9.49 5.53
C ILE A 110 19.41 8.97 4.79
N GLY A 111 19.56 7.97 3.92
CA GLY A 111 18.42 7.36 3.22
C GLY A 111 17.39 6.78 4.18
N ALA A 112 17.82 6.03 5.20
CA ALA A 112 16.96 5.51 6.24
C ALA A 112 16.26 6.63 7.03
N ALA A 113 16.97 7.70 7.36
CA ALA A 113 16.39 8.87 8.03
C ALA A 113 15.34 9.56 7.15
N CYS A 114 15.61 9.75 5.85
CA CYS A 114 14.65 10.31 4.90
C CYS A 114 13.41 9.43 4.77
N CYS A 115 13.57 8.10 4.69
CA CYS A 115 12.44 7.17 4.67
C CYS A 115 11.61 7.24 5.96
N LEU A 116 12.27 7.33 7.12
CA LEU A 116 11.59 7.50 8.41
C LEU A 116 10.82 8.83 8.46
N LEU A 117 11.45 9.93 8.05
CA LEU A 117 10.79 11.25 7.99
C LEU A 117 9.59 11.21 7.05
N TYR A 118 9.72 10.61 5.86
CA TYR A 118 8.62 10.44 4.94
C TYR A 118 7.48 9.61 5.55
N GLY A 119 7.79 8.51 6.23
CA GLY A 119 6.81 7.72 6.98
C GLY A 119 6.11 8.53 8.08
N LEU A 120 6.84 9.38 8.80
CA LEU A 120 6.27 10.29 9.79
C LEU A 120 5.33 11.32 9.16
N VAL A 121 5.68 11.91 8.01
CA VAL A 121 4.78 12.82 7.27
C VAL A 121 3.48 12.10 6.88
N LEU A 122 3.58 10.86 6.41
CA LEU A 122 2.40 10.07 6.01
C LEU A 122 1.51 9.69 7.20
N LEU A 123 2.11 9.39 8.36
CA LEU A 123 1.36 9.09 9.59
C LEU A 123 0.64 10.32 10.12
N ASP A 124 1.37 11.42 10.29
CA ASP A 124 0.86 12.69 10.77
C ASP A 124 1.69 13.83 10.18
N SER A 125 1.07 14.69 9.37
CA SER A 125 1.80 15.82 8.76
C SER A 125 1.87 17.04 9.70
N SER A 126 1.20 17.01 10.85
CA SER A 126 1.06 18.16 11.76
C SER A 126 2.41 18.72 12.24
N TRP A 127 3.42 17.87 12.42
CA TRP A 127 4.76 18.30 12.83
C TRP A 127 5.48 19.14 11.76
N VAL A 128 5.09 19.03 10.49
CA VAL A 128 5.68 19.83 9.40
C VAL A 128 5.30 21.31 9.54
N ALA A 129 4.22 21.62 10.26
CA ALA A 129 3.84 22.99 10.61
C ALA A 129 4.92 23.72 11.43
N LEU A 130 5.75 23.00 12.18
CA LEU A 130 6.90 23.57 12.89
C LEU A 130 7.94 24.19 11.94
N PHE A 131 7.97 23.76 10.68
CA PHE A 131 8.82 24.29 9.61
C PHE A 131 8.14 25.40 8.80
N GLY A 132 6.98 25.89 9.23
CA GLY A 132 6.25 26.98 8.58
C GLY A 132 5.41 26.56 7.37
N VAL A 133 5.18 25.25 7.17
CA VAL A 133 4.32 24.72 6.12
C VAL A 133 3.00 24.29 6.73
N ASP A 134 1.92 24.99 6.39
CA ASP A 134 0.57 24.60 6.82
C ASP A 134 0.13 23.37 6.03
N THR A 135 0.14 22.21 6.69
CA THR A 135 -0.27 20.93 6.11
C THR A 135 -1.47 20.37 6.87
N ARG A 136 -2.51 19.99 6.13
CA ARG A 136 -3.69 19.31 6.67
C ARG A 136 -3.77 17.93 6.04
N GLY A 137 -3.35 16.90 6.77
CA GLY A 137 -3.35 15.53 6.29
C GLY A 137 -2.55 14.56 7.18
N GLY A 138 -2.59 13.29 6.82
CA GLY A 138 -1.95 12.19 7.56
C GLY A 138 -2.95 11.09 7.85
N ALA A 139 -2.48 9.84 7.88
CA ALA A 139 -3.33 8.66 8.09
C ALA A 139 -4.17 8.77 9.38
N ILE A 140 -3.60 9.36 10.43
CA ILE A 140 -4.28 9.56 11.72
C ILE A 140 -5.43 10.56 11.59
N ASP A 141 -5.24 11.70 10.92
CA ASP A 141 -6.28 12.71 10.74
C ASP A 141 -7.46 12.17 9.89
N TYR A 142 -7.16 11.35 8.87
CA TYR A 142 -8.19 10.66 8.10
C TYR A 142 -8.96 9.63 8.92
N TRP A 143 -8.27 8.81 9.72
CA TRP A 143 -8.90 7.82 10.59
C TRP A 143 -9.84 8.48 11.63
N LEU A 144 -9.37 9.56 12.25
CA LEU A 144 -10.17 10.32 13.22
C LEU A 144 -11.41 10.95 12.58
N LYS A 145 -11.34 11.40 11.32
CA LYS A 145 -12.52 11.90 10.59
C LYS A 145 -13.52 10.79 10.27
N MET A 146 -13.06 9.56 10.01
CA MET A 146 -13.92 8.44 9.65
C MET A 146 -14.69 7.87 10.85
N TYR A 147 -14.10 7.90 12.06
CA TYR A 147 -14.70 7.41 13.31
C TYR A 147 -15.37 8.51 14.16
N LYS A 148 -15.44 9.75 13.67
CA LYS A 148 -16.26 10.79 14.29
C LYS A 148 -17.75 10.42 14.18
N ILE A 149 -18.23 9.78 15.23
CA ILE A 149 -19.55 10.07 15.84
C ILE A 149 -19.51 11.50 16.36
#